data_AF-I7BKM7-F1
#
_entry.id   AF-I7BKM7-F1
#
_cell.length_a   1.000
_cell.length_b   1.000
_cell.length_c   1.000
_cell.angle_alpha   90.00
_cell.angle_beta   90.00
_cell.angle_gamma   90.00
#
_symmetry.space_group_name_H-M   'P 1'
#
loop_
_entity.id
_entity.type
_entity.pdbx_description
1 polymer ?
#
loop_
_entity_poly.entity_id
_entity_poly.type
_entity_poly.pdbx_seq_one_letter_code
_entity_poly.pdbx_strand_id
1 'polypeptide(L)'
;MKTEKIVAFQIDFFRLSNELTREELTETFQLLREISIYNQLFFFTNSPCDFTIKFIRDWELPLGYLIFNSGACVYSIAAQKKVAEVFLDSEIAKSILKASLINNLSFVIHTSSNKSFVQGLNYLNLSKYRGFDYQYKLVFAEYEKLNTWEEITFVINQYQIYSIEVLFFESQENLRREQISSFLGNLNSIHSNFRFCLEESTIHLFSKSNSKIKTVSQVLQVPKALVWKNLIYSSITYPDFKFAENAYFWLCNHRFSRSIDERGLTHKVIFSTEKALWVDWWRENDYIWRENYTQLDWIFKHIKRIDLGKSKKEEIGNCFDLDLKTGTLSTKILNERERLWEKKLPTQKTSDQLLTVFLWHEHIQELLRPKN
;
A
#
# COMPACT_ATOMS: atom_id res chain seq x y z
N MET A 1 -18.01 -3.02 20.82
CA MET A 1 -16.56 -2.96 20.58
C MET A 1 -16.26 -1.68 19.83
N LYS A 2 -15.39 -0.81 20.36
CA LYS A 2 -14.90 0.36 19.59
C LYS A 2 -13.90 -0.18 18.56
N THR A 3 -14.11 0.11 17.28
CA THR A 3 -13.20 -0.35 16.23
C THR A 3 -12.03 0.61 16.16
N GLU A 4 -10.83 0.11 16.43
CA GLU A 4 -9.59 0.87 16.30
C GLU A 4 -9.37 1.31 14.84
N LYS A 5 -8.72 2.45 14.64
CA LYS A 5 -8.31 2.94 13.31
C LYS A 5 -7.42 1.91 12.64
N ILE A 6 -7.53 1.81 11.32
CA ILE A 6 -6.76 0.88 10.50
C ILE A 6 -5.74 1.70 9.72
N VAL A 7 -4.47 1.55 10.04
CA VAL A 7 -3.39 2.22 9.30
C VAL A 7 -2.72 1.20 8.41
N ALA A 8 -2.78 1.43 7.10
CA ALA A 8 -2.26 0.53 6.09
C ALA A 8 -1.14 1.19 5.28
N PHE A 9 0.02 0.54 5.24
CA PHE A 9 1.17 0.95 4.44
C PHE A 9 1.38 0.00 3.27
N GLN A 10 1.41 0.52 2.05
CA GLN A 10 2.00 -0.17 0.89
C GLN A 10 3.49 0.17 0.83
N ILE A 11 4.32 -0.84 1.09
CA ILE A 11 5.72 -0.69 1.43
C ILE A 11 6.56 -1.76 0.73
N ASP A 12 7.75 -1.37 0.30
CA ASP A 12 8.78 -2.29 -0.17
C ASP A 12 9.93 -2.21 0.82
N PHE A 13 10.00 -3.21 1.70
CA PHE A 13 11.01 -3.26 2.76
C PHE A 13 12.41 -3.40 2.19
N PHE A 14 12.54 -4.06 1.04
CA PHE A 14 13.82 -4.21 0.37
C PHE A 14 14.32 -2.87 -0.15
N ARG A 15 13.42 -2.09 -0.73
CA ARG A 15 13.73 -0.71 -1.12
C ARG A 15 14.07 0.15 0.09
N LEU A 16 13.28 0.11 1.16
CA LEU A 16 13.57 0.89 2.37
C LEU A 16 14.96 0.58 2.94
N SER A 17 15.34 -0.70 3.00
CA SER A 17 16.65 -1.10 3.52
C SER A 17 17.83 -0.59 2.69
N ASN A 18 17.61 -0.32 1.41
CA ASN A 18 18.64 0.18 0.49
C ASN A 18 18.66 1.70 0.36
N GLU A 19 17.52 2.35 0.65
CA GLU A 19 17.31 3.76 0.32
C GLU A 19 17.38 4.70 1.51
N LEU A 20 17.22 4.20 2.73
CA LEU A 20 17.23 4.99 3.96
C LEU A 20 18.51 4.73 4.77
N THR A 21 19.01 5.77 5.43
CA THR A 21 20.11 5.65 6.39
C THR A 21 19.64 4.92 7.65
N ARG A 22 20.60 4.55 8.52
CA ARG A 22 20.26 3.90 9.78
C ARG A 22 19.45 4.82 10.69
N GLU A 23 19.77 6.11 10.70
CA GLU A 23 19.04 7.13 11.46
C GLU A 23 17.60 7.25 10.94
N GLU A 24 17.41 7.36 9.62
CA GLU A 24 16.08 7.46 8.99
C GLU A 24 15.24 6.19 9.23
N LEU A 25 15.87 5.01 9.18
CA LEU A 25 15.21 3.74 9.52
C LEU A 25 14.82 3.70 11.01
N THR A 26 15.67 4.22 11.90
CA THR A 26 15.36 4.30 13.34
C THR A 26 14.13 5.17 13.56
N GLU A 27 14.08 6.36 12.96
CA GLU A 27 12.93 7.27 13.05
C GLU A 27 11.66 6.63 12.46
N THR A 28 11.79 5.98 11.30
CA THR A 28 10.70 5.24 10.63
C THR A 28 10.12 4.17 11.55
N PHE A 29 10.95 3.29 12.10
CA PHE A 29 10.48 2.19 12.93
C PHE A 29 10.01 2.64 14.31
N GLN A 30 10.55 3.74 14.84
CA GLN A 30 10.00 4.37 16.04
C GLN A 30 8.58 4.89 15.78
N LEU A 31 8.34 5.59 14.66
CA LEU A 31 7.00 6.01 14.27
C LEU A 31 6.06 4.80 14.10
N LEU A 32 6.47 3.78 13.36
CA LEU A 32 5.64 2.58 13.12
C LEU A 32 5.31 1.86 14.43
N ARG A 33 6.27 1.76 15.36
CA ARG A 33 6.05 1.19 16.70
C ARG A 33 4.97 1.96 17.44
N GLU A 34 5.06 3.28 17.45
CA GLU A 34 4.05 4.12 18.10
C GLU A 34 2.68 3.99 17.42
N ILE A 35 2.61 4.05 16.07
CA ILE A 35 1.36 3.83 15.33
C ILE A 35 0.74 2.48 15.70
N SER A 36 1.56 1.42 15.81
CA SER A 36 1.10 0.07 16.14
C SER A 36 0.51 -0.09 17.53
N ILE A 37 0.82 0.81 18.46
CA ILE A 37 0.25 0.82 19.83
C ILE A 37 -1.18 1.36 19.83
N TYR A 38 -1.46 2.35 18.99
CA TYR A 38 -2.76 3.05 18.97
C TYR A 38 -3.70 2.57 17.86
N ASN A 39 -3.20 1.80 16.89
CA ASN A 39 -3.94 1.47 15.68
C ASN A 39 -3.70 0.01 15.24
N GLN A 40 -4.65 -0.51 14.46
CA GLN A 40 -4.47 -1.76 13.73
C GLN A 40 -3.57 -1.50 12.51
N LEU A 41 -2.30 -1.86 12.65
CA LEU A 41 -1.26 -1.61 11.65
C LEU A 41 -1.16 -2.76 10.64
N PHE A 42 -1.25 -2.43 9.36
CA PHE A 42 -1.13 -3.37 8.24
C PHE A 42 -0.02 -2.93 7.28
N PHE A 43 0.83 -3.85 6.88
CA PHE A 43 1.82 -3.64 5.83
C PHE A 43 1.52 -4.56 4.66
N PHE A 44 1.34 -3.97 3.48
CA PHE A 44 1.21 -4.67 2.22
C PHE A 44 2.53 -4.59 1.48
N THR A 45 3.08 -5.74 1.11
CA THR A 45 4.38 -5.80 0.46
C THR A 45 4.48 -6.95 -0.53
N ASN A 46 5.26 -6.73 -1.59
CA ASN A 46 5.73 -7.77 -2.50
C ASN A 46 7.19 -8.15 -2.22
N SER A 47 7.82 -7.58 -1.18
CA SER A 47 9.15 -8.01 -0.75
C SER A 47 9.09 -9.48 -0.28
N PRO A 48 10.19 -10.26 -0.45
CA PRO A 48 10.22 -11.65 -0.03
C PRO A 48 9.83 -11.82 1.44
N CYS A 49 9.06 -12.88 1.73
CA CYS A 49 8.50 -13.16 3.05
C CYS A 49 9.59 -13.26 4.14
N ASP A 50 10.59 -14.11 3.93
CA ASP A 50 11.65 -14.35 4.92
C ASP A 50 12.50 -13.10 5.17
N PHE A 51 12.82 -12.36 4.11
CA PHE A 51 13.52 -11.07 4.21
C PHE A 51 12.71 -10.10 5.06
N THR A 52 11.43 -9.93 4.75
CA THR A 52 10.57 -8.96 5.44
C THR A 52 10.40 -9.31 6.92
N ILE A 53 10.13 -10.59 7.23
CA ILE A 53 9.99 -11.05 8.61
C ILE A 53 11.28 -10.79 9.40
N LYS A 54 12.44 -11.09 8.80
CA LYS A 54 13.74 -10.79 9.42
C LYS A 54 13.95 -9.29 9.62
N PHE A 55 13.71 -8.49 8.59
CA PHE A 55 13.87 -7.03 8.64
C PHE A 55 13.02 -6.40 9.74
N ILE A 56 11.75 -6.78 9.84
CA ILE A 56 10.83 -6.32 10.88
C ILE A 56 11.28 -6.73 12.29
N ARG A 57 11.87 -7.94 12.43
CA ARG A 57 12.43 -8.43 13.70
C ARG A 57 13.69 -7.67 14.10
N ASP A 58 14.59 -7.42 13.15
CA ASP A 58 15.84 -6.69 13.38
C ASP A 58 15.57 -5.25 13.84
N TRP A 59 14.44 -4.65 13.42
CA TRP A 59 13.96 -3.34 13.86
C TRP A 59 12.92 -3.40 14.99
N GLU A 60 12.71 -4.58 15.58
CA GLU A 60 11.91 -4.80 16.78
C GLU A 60 10.49 -4.18 16.73
N LEU A 61 9.78 -4.27 15.60
CA LEU A 61 8.38 -3.83 15.57
C LEU A 61 7.50 -4.83 16.33
N PRO A 62 6.72 -4.42 17.35
CA PRO A 62 6.05 -5.38 18.24
C PRO A 62 4.69 -5.86 17.74
N LEU A 63 3.96 -5.01 17.01
CA LEU A 63 2.55 -5.22 16.66
C LEU A 63 2.30 -4.91 15.18
N GLY A 64 1.23 -5.51 14.65
CA GLY A 64 0.76 -5.33 13.29
C GLY A 64 0.72 -6.63 12.49
N TYR A 65 0.32 -6.48 11.22
CA TYR A 65 0.16 -7.58 10.27
C TYR A 65 0.98 -7.31 9.01
N LEU A 66 1.76 -8.29 8.59
CA LEU A 66 2.44 -8.31 7.30
C LEU A 66 1.58 -9.09 6.31
N ILE A 67 1.32 -8.49 5.15
CA ILE A 67 0.48 -9.04 4.10
C ILE A 67 1.35 -9.17 2.85
N PHE A 68 1.64 -10.42 2.49
CA PHE A 68 2.54 -10.77 1.40
C PHE A 68 1.78 -11.21 0.14
N ASN A 69 2.49 -11.25 -0.99
CA ASN A 69 2.08 -11.94 -2.21
C ASN A 69 0.66 -11.51 -2.64
N SER A 70 0.48 -10.19 -2.79
CA SER A 70 -0.80 -9.57 -3.19
C SER A 70 -2.00 -9.91 -2.28
N GLY A 71 -1.77 -10.18 -0.99
CA GLY A 71 -2.83 -10.48 -0.03
C GLY A 71 -3.04 -11.96 0.24
N ALA A 72 -2.20 -12.84 -0.31
CA ALA A 72 -2.33 -14.28 -0.20
C ALA A 72 -1.86 -14.85 1.14
N CYS A 73 -0.97 -14.17 1.85
CA CYS A 73 -0.48 -14.62 3.16
C CYS A 73 -0.51 -13.46 4.15
N VAL A 74 -1.06 -13.71 5.33
CA VAL A 74 -1.06 -12.79 6.46
C VAL A 74 -0.23 -13.37 7.57
N TYR A 75 0.76 -12.61 8.02
CA TYR A 75 1.59 -12.92 9.18
C TYR A 75 1.32 -11.93 10.29
N SER A 76 1.03 -12.44 11.49
CA SER A 76 0.91 -11.62 12.69
C SER A 76 2.30 -11.39 13.27
N ILE A 77 2.71 -10.13 13.40
CA ILE A 77 4.01 -9.75 13.98
C ILE A 77 4.07 -10.17 15.45
N ALA A 78 3.02 -9.86 16.20
CA ALA A 78 2.92 -10.18 17.63
C ALA A 78 2.94 -11.69 17.90
N ALA A 79 2.15 -12.46 17.16
CA ALA A 79 2.07 -13.92 17.34
C ALA A 79 3.19 -14.69 16.63
N GLN A 80 4.01 -14.00 15.84
CA GLN A 80 5.10 -14.53 15.04
C GLN A 80 4.72 -15.76 14.18
N LYS A 81 3.52 -15.73 13.58
CA LYS A 81 2.99 -16.84 12.78
C LYS A 81 2.08 -16.36 11.66
N LYS A 82 1.94 -17.20 10.64
CA LYS A 82 0.91 -17.05 9.60
C LYS A 82 -0.48 -17.25 10.24
N VAL A 83 -1.42 -16.36 9.94
CA VAL A 83 -2.78 -16.37 10.50
C VAL A 83 -3.87 -16.54 9.45
N ALA A 84 -3.56 -16.25 8.18
CA ALA A 84 -4.46 -16.51 7.06
C ALA A 84 -3.65 -16.74 5.79
N GLU A 85 -4.10 -17.69 4.99
CA GLU A 85 -3.47 -18.07 3.73
C GLU A 85 -4.53 -18.34 2.67
N VAL A 86 -4.23 -17.95 1.44
CA VAL A 86 -5.07 -18.19 0.27
C VAL A 86 -4.17 -18.55 -0.90
N PHE A 87 -4.47 -19.67 -1.53
CA PHE A 87 -3.65 -20.21 -2.59
C PHE A 87 -4.29 -20.01 -3.96
N LEU A 88 -3.43 -19.87 -4.96
CA LEU A 88 -3.78 -19.94 -6.37
C LEU A 88 -4.01 -21.41 -6.74
N ASP A 89 -5.09 -21.68 -7.46
CA ASP A 89 -5.40 -23.02 -7.97
C ASP A 89 -4.26 -23.55 -8.85
N SER A 90 -3.90 -24.82 -8.67
CA SER A 90 -2.74 -25.43 -9.33
C SER A 90 -2.90 -25.51 -10.85
N GLU A 91 -4.11 -25.76 -11.36
CA GLU A 91 -4.35 -25.80 -12.81
C GLU A 91 -4.30 -24.38 -13.40
N ILE A 92 -4.77 -23.38 -12.66
CA ILE A 92 -4.60 -21.98 -13.07
C ILE A 92 -3.13 -21.58 -13.07
N ALA A 93 -2.38 -21.93 -12.02
CA ALA A 93 -0.95 -21.67 -11.93
C ALA A 93 -0.20 -22.31 -13.11
N LYS A 94 -0.50 -23.57 -13.42
CA LYS A 94 0.04 -24.30 -14.57
C LYS A 94 -0.24 -23.58 -15.90
N SER A 95 -1.47 -23.10 -16.10
CA SER A 95 -1.83 -22.37 -17.31
C SER A 95 -1.12 -21.02 -17.43
N ILE A 96 -0.96 -20.29 -16.33
CA ILE A 96 -0.16 -19.06 -16.27
C ILE A 96 1.28 -19.36 -16.70
N LEU A 97 1.91 -20.37 -16.09
CA LEU A 97 3.32 -20.68 -16.31
C LEU A 97 3.57 -21.20 -17.74
N LYS A 98 2.66 -22.02 -18.29
CA LYS A 98 2.71 -22.40 -19.70
C LYS A 98 2.60 -21.20 -20.63
N ALA A 99 1.65 -20.30 -20.37
CA ALA A 99 1.51 -19.09 -21.18
C ALA A 99 2.77 -18.23 -21.10
N SER A 100 3.37 -18.07 -19.92
CA SER A 100 4.63 -17.35 -19.76
C SER A 100 5.75 -17.98 -20.59
N LEU A 101 5.91 -19.31 -20.56
CA LEU A 101 6.93 -20.00 -21.38
C LEU A 101 6.68 -19.83 -22.89
N ILE A 102 5.44 -19.99 -23.35
CA ILE A 102 5.08 -19.82 -24.78
C ILE A 102 5.40 -18.40 -25.27
N ASN A 103 5.19 -17.40 -24.41
CA ASN A 103 5.48 -16.00 -24.72
C ASN A 103 6.94 -15.61 -24.40
N ASN A 104 7.80 -16.55 -24.01
CA ASN A 104 9.19 -16.31 -23.62
C ASN A 104 9.34 -15.23 -22.52
N LEU A 105 8.43 -15.24 -21.55
CA LEU A 105 8.42 -14.31 -20.42
C LEU A 105 9.07 -14.95 -19.19
N SER A 106 9.86 -14.16 -18.47
CA SER A 106 10.42 -14.56 -17.19
C SER A 106 9.36 -14.47 -16.10
N PHE A 107 9.45 -15.35 -15.10
CA PHE A 107 8.48 -15.40 -14.01
C PHE A 107 9.09 -15.82 -12.68
N VAL A 108 8.40 -15.48 -11.59
CA VAL A 108 8.69 -15.92 -10.22
C VAL A 108 7.46 -16.60 -9.62
N ILE A 109 7.62 -17.78 -9.01
CA ILE A 109 6.58 -18.53 -8.30
C ILE A 109 6.80 -18.35 -6.80
N HIS A 110 5.83 -17.79 -6.09
CA HIS A 110 5.89 -17.63 -4.63
C HIS A 110 5.07 -18.71 -3.93
N THR A 111 5.68 -19.41 -2.99
CA THR A 111 5.08 -20.60 -2.36
C THR A 111 4.85 -20.45 -0.85
N SER A 112 4.01 -21.33 -0.30
CA SER A 112 3.70 -21.40 1.13
C SER A 112 4.87 -21.79 2.02
N SER A 113 5.91 -22.42 1.48
CA SER A 113 7.12 -22.76 2.23
C SER A 113 8.12 -21.61 2.33
N ASN A 114 7.68 -20.37 2.02
CA ASN A 114 8.51 -19.16 1.91
C ASN A 114 9.64 -19.24 0.87
N LYS A 115 9.64 -20.29 0.05
CA LYS A 115 10.55 -20.43 -1.10
C LYS A 115 9.94 -19.73 -2.30
N SER A 116 10.79 -19.10 -3.09
CA SER A 116 10.40 -18.49 -4.34
C SER A 116 11.28 -19.04 -5.45
N PHE A 117 10.66 -19.43 -6.56
CA PHE A 117 11.32 -20.10 -7.68
C PHE A 117 11.30 -19.21 -8.92
N VAL A 118 12.34 -19.23 -9.74
CA VAL A 118 12.49 -18.30 -10.86
C VAL A 118 12.87 -18.99 -12.16
N GLN A 119 12.24 -18.58 -13.26
CA GLN A 119 12.60 -19.00 -14.63
C GLN A 119 12.90 -17.76 -15.48
N GLY A 120 13.94 -17.85 -16.31
CA GLY A 120 14.24 -16.84 -17.33
C GLY A 120 14.82 -15.52 -16.82
N LEU A 121 15.04 -15.36 -15.51
CA LEU A 121 15.83 -14.27 -14.95
C LEU A 121 17.28 -14.72 -14.76
N ASN A 122 18.18 -14.14 -15.56
CA ASN A 122 19.58 -14.06 -15.16
C ASN A 122 19.70 -13.00 -14.06
N TYR A 123 20.55 -13.21 -13.04
CA TYR A 123 20.76 -12.33 -11.87
C TYR A 123 21.14 -10.86 -12.17
N LEU A 124 21.05 -10.41 -13.43
CA LEU A 124 21.55 -9.14 -13.95
C LEU A 124 20.50 -8.07 -14.25
N ASN A 125 19.27 -8.18 -13.73
CA ASN A 125 18.29 -7.07 -13.80
C ASN A 125 18.01 -6.38 -12.45
N LEU A 126 18.96 -6.48 -11.52
CA LEU A 126 19.00 -5.69 -10.27
C LEU A 126 19.45 -4.23 -10.52
N SER A 127 19.74 -3.84 -11.76
CA SER A 127 20.12 -2.48 -12.15
C SER A 127 19.03 -1.45 -11.85
N LYS A 128 17.74 -1.83 -11.81
CA LYS A 128 16.64 -0.96 -11.37
C LYS A 128 16.65 -0.66 -9.85
N TYR A 129 17.41 -1.43 -9.05
CA TYR A 129 17.55 -1.23 -7.60
C TYR A 129 18.88 -0.57 -7.20
N ARG A 130 19.72 -0.18 -8.18
CA ARG A 130 20.97 0.55 -7.93
C ARG A 130 20.69 2.06 -7.78
N GLY A 131 20.11 2.42 -6.63
CA GLY A 131 20.26 3.76 -6.05
C GLY A 131 21.59 3.86 -5.29
N PHE A 132 22.10 5.09 -5.18
CA PHE A 132 23.44 5.48 -4.74
C PHE A 132 23.81 5.06 -3.29
N ASP A 133 25.13 4.88 -3.07
CA ASP A 133 25.87 4.67 -1.81
C ASP A 133 25.51 3.46 -0.92
N TYR A 134 26.25 2.37 -1.12
CA TYR A 134 26.12 1.10 -0.40
C TYR A 134 26.94 1.08 0.90
N GLN A 135 26.28 1.02 2.05
CA GLN A 135 26.91 0.67 3.35
C GLN A 135 26.50 -0.69 3.93
N TYR A 136 25.63 -1.48 3.27
CA TYR A 136 25.24 -2.80 3.77
C TYR A 136 25.40 -3.89 2.69
N LYS A 137 25.78 -5.11 3.12
CA LYS A 137 25.87 -6.30 2.27
C LYS A 137 24.59 -6.41 1.44
N LEU A 138 24.71 -6.39 0.12
CA LEU A 138 23.61 -6.67 -0.81
C LEU A 138 22.83 -7.88 -0.32
N VAL A 139 21.61 -7.65 0.17
CA VAL A 139 20.71 -8.73 0.57
C VAL A 139 20.03 -9.17 -0.70
N PHE A 140 20.29 -10.39 -1.17
CA PHE A 140 19.61 -10.92 -2.34
C PHE A 140 18.40 -11.72 -1.88
N ALA A 141 17.29 -11.60 -2.60
CA ALA A 141 16.25 -12.62 -2.53
C ALA A 141 16.84 -13.92 -3.10
N GLU A 142 16.97 -14.95 -2.27
CA GLU A 142 17.47 -16.26 -2.70
C GLU A 142 16.35 -16.98 -3.47
N TYR A 143 16.30 -16.78 -4.78
CA TYR A 143 15.40 -17.51 -5.67
C TYR A 143 16.02 -18.82 -6.15
N GLU A 144 15.27 -19.92 -6.03
CA GLU A 144 15.66 -21.21 -6.58
C GLU A 144 15.39 -21.21 -8.10
N LYS A 145 16.42 -21.51 -8.91
CA LYS A 145 16.28 -21.48 -10.37
C LYS A 145 15.54 -22.69 -10.89
N LEU A 146 14.67 -22.44 -11.86
CA LEU A 146 14.02 -23.42 -12.71
C LEU A 146 14.56 -23.25 -14.14
N ASN A 147 14.75 -24.38 -14.81
CA ASN A 147 15.24 -24.45 -16.19
C ASN A 147 14.25 -25.20 -17.10
N THR A 148 13.53 -26.19 -16.56
CA THR A 148 12.71 -27.11 -17.35
C THR A 148 11.23 -27.11 -16.94
N TRP A 149 10.36 -27.57 -17.84
CA TRP A 149 8.93 -27.73 -17.55
C TRP A 149 8.66 -28.80 -16.48
N GLU A 150 9.50 -29.83 -16.42
CA GLU A 150 9.46 -30.88 -15.41
C GLU A 150 9.71 -30.31 -14.01
N GLU A 151 10.71 -29.45 -13.85
CA GLU A 151 11.00 -28.74 -12.60
C GLU A 151 9.85 -27.81 -12.20
N ILE A 152 9.28 -27.06 -13.16
CA ILE A 152 8.12 -26.19 -12.91
C ILE A 152 6.92 -27.02 -12.45
N THR A 153 6.64 -28.14 -13.12
CA THR A 153 5.53 -29.04 -12.77
C THR A 153 5.73 -29.67 -11.40
N PHE A 154 6.97 -30.04 -11.06
CA PHE A 154 7.33 -30.49 -9.72
C PHE A 154 6.98 -29.42 -8.67
N VAL A 155 7.35 -28.15 -8.90
CA VAL A 155 7.01 -27.06 -7.99
C VAL A 155 5.50 -26.91 -7.80
N ILE A 156 4.72 -26.93 -8.89
CA ILE A 156 3.25 -26.81 -8.82
C ILE A 156 2.62 -27.97 -8.03
N ASN A 157 3.15 -29.18 -8.16
CA ASN A 157 2.61 -30.36 -7.50
C ASN A 157 3.02 -30.48 -6.03
N GLN A 158 4.21 -29.98 -5.67
CA GLN A 158 4.76 -30.10 -4.31
C GLN A 158 4.40 -28.95 -3.40
N TYR A 159 4.19 -27.75 -3.96
CA TYR A 159 4.00 -26.54 -3.17
C TYR A 159 2.64 -25.89 -3.41
N GLN A 160 2.05 -25.37 -2.33
CA GLN A 160 0.92 -24.46 -2.45
C GLN A 160 1.43 -23.10 -2.93
N ILE A 161 0.87 -22.60 -4.02
CA ILE A 161 1.29 -21.35 -4.67
C ILE A 161 0.45 -20.20 -4.15
N TYR A 162 1.09 -19.14 -3.65
CA TYR A 162 0.39 -17.91 -3.28
C TYR A 162 0.09 -17.04 -4.51
N SER A 163 1.12 -16.78 -5.30
CA SER A 163 1.08 -15.89 -6.45
C SER A 163 2.21 -16.22 -7.44
N ILE A 164 2.05 -15.71 -8.66
CA ILE A 164 3.05 -15.76 -9.72
C ILE A 164 3.30 -14.34 -10.20
N GLU A 165 4.56 -13.96 -10.32
CA GLU A 165 4.98 -12.72 -10.98
C GLU A 165 5.40 -13.01 -12.40
N VAL A 166 4.94 -12.22 -13.36
CA VAL A 166 5.37 -12.29 -14.76
C VAL A 166 5.97 -10.96 -15.15
N LEU A 167 7.21 -11.01 -15.67
CA LEU A 167 8.02 -9.82 -15.94
C LEU A 167 8.05 -9.50 -17.43
N PHE A 168 7.92 -8.21 -17.74
CA PHE A 168 7.94 -7.62 -19.07
C PHE A 168 9.12 -6.65 -19.18
N PHE A 169 10.10 -6.93 -20.03
CA PHE A 169 11.37 -6.15 -20.06
C PHE A 169 11.40 -5.06 -21.12
N GLU A 170 10.29 -4.81 -21.81
CA GLU A 170 10.17 -3.84 -22.87
C GLU A 170 10.46 -2.43 -22.34
N SER A 171 11.41 -1.75 -22.97
CA SER A 171 11.78 -0.37 -22.63
C SER A 171 10.68 0.61 -23.02
N GLN A 172 10.03 0.38 -24.17
CA GLN A 172 8.93 1.19 -24.68
C GLN A 172 7.62 0.88 -23.92
N GLU A 173 7.05 1.89 -23.28
CA GLU A 173 5.86 1.73 -22.43
C GLU A 173 4.62 1.26 -23.19
N ASN A 174 4.37 1.80 -24.39
CA ASN A 174 3.20 1.41 -25.20
C ASN A 174 3.29 -0.06 -25.62
N LEU A 175 4.46 -0.50 -26.10
CA LEU A 175 4.70 -1.90 -26.45
C LEU A 175 4.52 -2.81 -25.24
N ARG A 176 5.03 -2.41 -24.08
CA ARG A 176 4.86 -3.15 -22.83
C ARG A 176 3.38 -3.29 -22.47
N ARG A 177 2.61 -2.19 -22.53
CA ARG A 177 1.17 -2.19 -22.24
C ARG A 177 0.40 -3.09 -23.22
N GLU A 178 0.75 -3.07 -24.50
CA GLU A 178 0.14 -3.95 -25.52
C GLU A 178 0.42 -5.43 -25.24
N GLN A 179 1.67 -5.78 -24.92
CA GLN A 179 2.04 -7.16 -24.59
C GLN A 179 1.37 -7.67 -23.32
N ILE A 180 1.34 -6.84 -22.26
CA ILE A 180 0.59 -7.14 -21.03
C ILE A 180 -0.89 -7.40 -21.35
N SER A 181 -1.50 -6.54 -22.15
CA SER A 181 -2.92 -6.67 -22.54
C SER A 181 -3.16 -7.95 -23.33
N SER A 182 -2.29 -8.27 -24.30
CA SER A 182 -2.36 -9.50 -25.09
C SER A 182 -2.21 -10.75 -24.21
N PHE A 183 -1.21 -10.76 -23.32
CA PHE A 183 -0.97 -11.85 -22.37
C PHE A 183 -2.17 -12.09 -21.46
N LEU A 184 -2.71 -11.03 -20.86
CA LEU A 184 -3.89 -11.11 -19.99
C LEU A 184 -5.16 -11.50 -20.75
N GLY A 185 -5.34 -11.01 -21.98
CA GLY A 185 -6.46 -11.38 -22.85
C GLY A 185 -6.46 -12.87 -23.15
N ASN A 186 -5.31 -13.42 -23.52
CA ASN A 186 -5.13 -14.84 -23.76
C ASN A 186 -5.39 -15.66 -22.50
N LEU A 187 -4.82 -15.27 -21.36
CA LEU A 187 -5.04 -15.98 -20.09
C LEU A 187 -6.50 -15.98 -19.65
N ASN A 188 -7.17 -14.82 -19.72
CA ASN A 188 -8.58 -14.69 -19.32
C ASN A 188 -9.52 -15.51 -20.21
N SER A 189 -9.16 -15.73 -21.48
CA SER A 189 -9.94 -16.57 -22.40
C SER A 189 -9.93 -18.06 -22.00
N ILE A 190 -8.89 -18.50 -21.29
CA ILE A 190 -8.69 -19.90 -20.88
C ILE A 190 -9.15 -20.11 -19.43
N HIS A 191 -8.85 -19.16 -18.54
CA HIS A 191 -9.23 -19.25 -17.12
C HIS A 191 -9.66 -17.87 -16.59
N SER A 192 -10.79 -17.82 -15.86
CA SER A 192 -11.32 -16.57 -15.29
C SER A 192 -11.29 -16.52 -13.76
N ASN A 193 -10.62 -17.50 -13.12
CA ASN A 193 -10.62 -17.68 -11.67
C ASN A 193 -9.31 -17.23 -10.99
N PHE A 194 -8.66 -16.21 -11.54
CA PHE A 194 -7.58 -15.47 -10.89
C PHE A 194 -7.88 -13.98 -10.86
N ARG A 195 -7.06 -13.23 -10.11
CA ARG A 195 -6.96 -11.78 -10.15
C ARG A 195 -5.53 -11.40 -10.45
N PHE A 196 -5.36 -10.16 -10.90
CA PHE A 196 -4.05 -9.59 -11.11
C PHE A 196 -3.97 -8.16 -10.59
N CYS A 197 -2.76 -7.73 -10.28
CA CYS A 197 -2.41 -6.31 -10.19
C CYS A 197 -1.17 -6.06 -11.04
N LEU A 198 -1.09 -4.84 -11.59
CA LEU A 198 0.03 -4.40 -12.40
C LEU A 198 0.89 -3.46 -11.57
N GLU A 199 2.18 -3.73 -11.49
CA GLU A 199 3.19 -2.85 -10.90
C GLU A 199 4.27 -2.57 -11.95
N GLU A 200 4.18 -1.40 -12.59
CA GLU A 200 5.07 -0.94 -13.66
C GLU A 200 5.22 -1.94 -14.83
N SER A 201 6.19 -2.86 -14.72
CA SER A 201 6.59 -3.84 -15.72
C SER A 201 6.33 -5.29 -15.30
N THR A 202 5.61 -5.48 -14.19
CA THR A 202 5.35 -6.80 -13.61
C THR A 202 3.86 -6.98 -13.41
N ILE A 203 3.35 -8.15 -13.78
CA ILE A 203 2.01 -8.60 -13.44
C ILE A 203 2.12 -9.56 -12.27
N HIS A 204 1.42 -9.26 -11.17
CA HIS A 204 1.25 -10.22 -10.07
C HIS A 204 -0.10 -10.91 -10.24
N LEU A 205 -0.08 -12.23 -10.39
CA LEU A 205 -1.24 -13.10 -10.59
C LEU A 205 -1.50 -13.92 -9.33
N PHE A 206 -2.73 -13.89 -8.83
CA PHE A 206 -3.07 -14.49 -7.54
C PHE A 206 -4.54 -14.93 -7.51
N SER A 207 -4.91 -15.66 -6.47
CA SER A 207 -6.26 -16.21 -6.33
C SER A 207 -7.37 -15.15 -6.43
N LYS A 208 -8.46 -15.43 -7.17
CA LYS A 208 -9.59 -14.50 -7.32
C LYS A 208 -10.27 -14.16 -5.99
N SER A 209 -10.15 -15.05 -5.00
CA SER A 209 -10.67 -14.83 -3.65
C SER A 209 -9.86 -13.80 -2.85
N ASN A 210 -8.70 -13.34 -3.34
CA ASN A 210 -7.86 -12.35 -2.67
C ASN A 210 -8.21 -10.91 -3.01
N SER A 211 -8.19 -10.06 -1.99
CA SER A 211 -8.16 -8.61 -2.09
C SER A 211 -7.75 -8.04 -0.74
N LYS A 212 -6.93 -6.98 -0.73
CA LYS A 212 -6.47 -6.30 0.49
C LYS A 212 -7.59 -6.02 1.49
N ILE A 213 -8.71 -5.49 1.01
CA ILE A 213 -9.88 -5.20 1.86
C ILE A 213 -10.50 -6.46 2.51
N LYS A 214 -10.58 -7.56 1.77
CA LYS A 214 -11.11 -8.82 2.30
C LYS A 214 -10.14 -9.39 3.33
N THR A 215 -8.84 -9.32 3.07
CA THR A 215 -7.79 -9.73 4.00
C THR A 215 -7.90 -8.97 5.32
N VAL A 216 -7.97 -7.64 5.30
CA VAL A 216 -8.14 -6.82 6.52
C VAL A 216 -9.46 -7.15 7.24
N SER A 217 -10.56 -7.25 6.50
CA SER A 217 -11.89 -7.61 7.03
C SER A 217 -11.89 -8.97 7.72
N GLN A 218 -11.18 -9.97 7.17
CA GLN A 218 -11.04 -11.31 7.75
C GLN A 218 -10.17 -11.30 9.01
N VAL A 219 -9.03 -10.62 8.97
CA VAL A 219 -8.10 -10.53 10.12
C VAL A 219 -8.77 -9.85 11.31
N LEU A 220 -9.49 -8.75 11.07
CA LEU A 220 -10.17 -8.00 12.12
C LEU A 220 -11.57 -8.53 12.46
N GLN A 221 -12.09 -9.51 11.69
CA GLN A 221 -13.44 -10.05 11.82
C GLN A 221 -14.54 -8.98 11.78
N VAL A 222 -14.38 -7.98 10.92
CA VAL A 222 -15.36 -6.88 10.74
C VAL A 222 -15.83 -6.77 9.29
N PRO A 223 -17.03 -6.22 9.03
CA PRO A 223 -17.50 -5.99 7.66
C PRO A 223 -16.58 -5.05 6.87
N LYS A 224 -16.44 -5.28 5.56
CA LYS A 224 -15.62 -4.43 4.66
C LYS A 224 -15.98 -2.96 4.72
N ALA A 225 -17.28 -2.64 4.86
CA ALA A 225 -17.75 -1.27 4.99
C ALA A 225 -17.16 -0.57 6.23
N LEU A 226 -17.00 -1.31 7.34
CA LEU A 226 -16.38 -0.77 8.55
C LEU A 226 -14.87 -0.59 8.39
N VAL A 227 -14.21 -1.47 7.62
CA VAL A 227 -12.80 -1.29 7.28
C VAL A 227 -12.59 0.02 6.52
N TRP A 228 -13.36 0.27 5.45
CA TRP A 228 -13.23 1.49 4.65
C TRP A 228 -13.42 2.76 5.48
N LYS A 229 -14.42 2.78 6.36
CA LYS A 229 -14.69 3.90 7.26
C LYS A 229 -13.58 4.21 8.26
N ASN A 230 -12.65 3.28 8.49
CA ASN A 230 -11.56 3.45 9.46
C ASN A 230 -10.17 3.35 8.81
N LEU A 231 -10.09 3.23 7.49
CA LEU A 231 -8.86 2.97 6.77
C LEU A 231 -8.09 4.25 6.46
N ILE A 232 -6.86 4.33 6.92
CA ILE A 232 -5.89 5.34 6.55
C ILE A 232 -4.82 4.65 5.71
N TYR A 233 -4.65 5.05 4.46
CA TYR A 233 -3.75 4.39 3.53
C TYR A 233 -2.54 5.27 3.20
N SER A 234 -1.34 4.69 3.26
CA SER A 234 -0.10 5.34 2.86
C SER A 234 0.64 4.45 1.87
N SER A 235 1.10 5.02 0.77
CA SER A 235 1.79 4.29 -0.29
C SER A 235 3.15 4.87 -0.59
N ILE A 236 4.20 4.18 -0.14
CA ILE A 236 5.59 4.52 -0.42
C ILE A 236 6.01 3.93 -1.78
N THR A 237 5.38 2.82 -2.19
CA THR A 237 5.51 2.22 -3.53
C THR A 237 4.26 2.42 -4.37
N TYR A 238 4.20 1.76 -5.54
CA TYR A 238 3.13 1.96 -6.50
C TYR A 238 1.77 1.69 -5.81
N PRO A 239 0.86 2.67 -5.82
CA PRO A 239 -0.36 2.58 -5.03
C PRO A 239 -1.35 1.59 -5.63
N ASP A 240 -2.02 0.83 -4.76
CA ASP A 240 -3.24 0.14 -5.12
C ASP A 240 -4.39 1.14 -5.14
N PHE A 241 -4.68 1.68 -6.33
CA PHE A 241 -5.72 2.68 -6.55
C PHE A 241 -7.08 2.26 -5.99
N LYS A 242 -7.45 0.99 -6.14
CA LYS A 242 -8.74 0.49 -5.64
C LYS A 242 -8.80 0.56 -4.12
N PHE A 243 -7.70 0.25 -3.45
CA PHE A 243 -7.60 0.36 -2.00
C PHE A 243 -7.50 1.82 -1.53
N ALA A 244 -6.76 2.63 -2.27
CA ALA A 244 -6.51 4.03 -2.00
C ALA A 244 -7.76 4.92 -2.08
N GLU A 245 -8.52 4.80 -3.18
CA GLU A 245 -9.73 5.62 -3.43
C GLU A 245 -10.83 5.43 -2.38
N ASN A 246 -10.82 4.29 -1.70
CA ASN A 246 -11.83 3.94 -0.68
C ASN A 246 -11.30 4.12 0.75
N ALA A 247 -10.03 4.50 0.93
CA ALA A 247 -9.50 4.85 2.24
C ALA A 247 -10.11 6.18 2.69
N TYR A 248 -10.27 6.38 4.01
CA TYR A 248 -10.64 7.68 4.58
C TYR A 248 -9.62 8.77 4.24
N PHE A 249 -8.36 8.39 4.08
CA PHE A 249 -7.24 9.28 3.83
C PHE A 249 -6.17 8.53 3.03
N TRP A 250 -5.53 9.23 2.08
CA TRP A 250 -4.47 8.65 1.26
C TRP A 250 -3.25 9.57 1.10
N LEU A 251 -2.09 9.09 1.57
CA LEU A 251 -0.77 9.65 1.32
C LEU A 251 0.01 8.82 0.28
N CYS A 252 0.67 9.46 -0.68
CA CYS A 252 1.49 8.78 -1.68
C CYS A 252 2.79 9.54 -1.99
N ASN A 253 3.82 8.85 -2.46
CA ASN A 253 5.03 9.52 -2.95
C ASN A 253 4.77 10.26 -4.27
N HIS A 254 5.29 11.48 -4.41
CA HIS A 254 5.12 12.35 -5.57
C HIS A 254 5.60 11.73 -6.89
N ARG A 255 6.52 10.77 -6.86
CA ARG A 255 6.97 10.06 -8.07
C ARG A 255 5.84 9.38 -8.85
N PHE A 256 4.70 9.12 -8.20
CA PHE A 256 3.53 8.52 -8.85
C PHE A 256 2.51 9.55 -9.33
N SER A 257 2.77 10.85 -9.19
CA SER A 257 1.80 11.93 -9.52
C SER A 257 1.26 11.83 -10.93
N ARG A 258 2.11 11.58 -11.93
CA ARG A 258 1.67 11.37 -13.32
C ARG A 258 0.64 10.24 -13.45
N SER A 259 0.90 9.07 -12.86
CA SER A 259 -0.04 7.94 -12.92
C SER A 259 -1.34 8.19 -12.15
N ILE A 260 -1.29 9.00 -11.09
CA ILE A 260 -2.47 9.43 -10.34
C ILE A 260 -3.29 10.45 -11.15
N ASP A 261 -2.60 11.36 -11.84
CA ASP A 261 -3.21 12.41 -12.66
C ASP A 261 -3.89 11.84 -13.91
N GLU A 262 -3.27 10.87 -14.57
CA GLU A 262 -3.88 10.10 -15.68
C GLU A 262 -5.20 9.42 -15.28
N ARG A 263 -5.44 9.22 -13.97
CA ARG A 263 -6.69 8.67 -13.41
C ARG A 263 -7.65 9.74 -12.86
N GLY A 264 -7.28 11.02 -12.90
CA GLY A 264 -8.08 12.12 -12.38
C GLY A 264 -8.18 12.16 -10.85
N LEU A 265 -7.23 11.52 -10.13
CA LEU A 265 -7.29 11.35 -8.67
C LEU A 265 -6.42 12.34 -7.89
N THR A 266 -5.75 13.28 -8.55
CA THR A 266 -4.82 14.25 -7.94
C THR A 266 -5.44 15.04 -6.78
N HIS A 267 -6.74 15.33 -6.85
CA HIS A 267 -7.48 16.02 -5.80
C HIS A 267 -7.77 15.15 -4.56
N LYS A 268 -7.53 13.83 -4.65
CA LYS A 268 -7.77 12.83 -3.61
C LYS A 268 -6.50 12.21 -3.01
N VAL A 269 -5.37 12.89 -3.13
CA VAL A 269 -4.10 12.38 -2.60
C VAL A 269 -3.27 13.52 -2.02
N ILE A 270 -2.52 13.22 -0.97
CA ILE A 270 -1.46 14.07 -0.48
C ILE A 270 -0.14 13.47 -0.94
N PHE A 271 0.70 14.29 -1.54
CA PHE A 271 1.99 13.86 -2.05
C PHE A 271 3.10 14.13 -1.06
N SER A 272 3.96 13.15 -0.82
CA SER A 272 5.25 13.34 -0.16
C SER A 272 6.35 13.46 -1.22
N THR A 273 7.22 14.46 -1.12
CA THR A 273 8.23 14.76 -2.15
C THR A 273 9.52 13.93 -2.00
N GLU A 274 9.85 13.41 -0.81
CA GLU A 274 11.09 12.64 -0.55
C GLU A 274 10.91 11.46 0.43
N LYS A 275 11.98 10.67 0.65
CA LYS A 275 11.96 9.38 1.35
C LYS A 275 11.87 9.45 2.87
N ALA A 276 12.55 10.40 3.53
CA ALA A 276 12.43 10.65 4.97
C ALA A 276 11.20 11.50 5.32
N LEU A 277 10.70 12.21 4.31
CA LEU A 277 9.69 13.23 4.43
C LEU A 277 8.34 12.63 4.92
N TRP A 278 7.88 11.48 4.43
CA TRP A 278 6.59 10.94 4.89
C TRP A 278 6.54 10.66 6.42
N VAL A 279 7.66 10.35 7.09
CA VAL A 279 7.72 10.14 8.55
C VAL A 279 7.42 11.45 9.27
N ASP A 280 8.09 12.53 8.88
CA ASP A 280 7.86 13.89 9.38
C ASP A 280 6.39 14.30 9.22
N TRP A 281 5.76 13.99 8.07
CA TRP A 281 4.33 14.27 7.86
C TRP A 281 3.44 13.57 8.89
N TRP A 282 3.68 12.27 9.13
CA TRP A 282 2.93 11.52 10.14
C TRP A 282 3.16 12.05 11.55
N ARG A 283 4.35 12.59 11.84
CA ARG A 283 4.66 13.24 13.13
C ARG A 283 3.94 14.58 13.28
N GLU A 284 3.93 15.42 12.25
CA GLU A 284 3.22 16.70 12.24
C GLU A 284 1.69 16.53 12.33
N ASN A 285 1.18 15.38 11.90
CA ASN A 285 -0.25 15.06 11.89
C ASN A 285 -0.60 13.93 12.88
N ASP A 286 0.03 13.90 14.05
CA ASP A 286 -0.14 12.80 15.00
C ASP A 286 -1.56 12.66 15.57
N TYR A 287 -2.35 13.74 15.59
CA TYR A 287 -3.78 13.73 15.90
C TYR A 287 -4.57 12.70 15.07
N ILE A 288 -4.11 12.41 13.84
CA ILE A 288 -4.74 11.43 12.96
C ILE A 288 -4.66 10.01 13.55
N TRP A 289 -3.56 9.65 14.21
CA TRP A 289 -3.28 8.25 14.59
C TRP A 289 -2.97 8.02 16.08
N ARG A 290 -2.42 8.99 16.81
CA ARG A 290 -2.00 8.83 18.21
C ARG A 290 -3.13 9.07 19.21
N GLU A 291 -4.04 9.99 18.92
CA GLU A 291 -5.10 10.29 19.86
C GLU A 291 -6.11 9.12 20.00
N ASN A 292 -6.38 8.72 21.26
CA ASN A 292 -7.32 7.67 21.71
C ASN A 292 -8.78 7.84 21.20
N TYR A 293 -9.07 8.93 20.49
CA TYR A 293 -10.38 9.27 19.98
C TYR A 293 -10.61 8.60 18.62
N THR A 294 -10.71 7.27 18.63
CA THR A 294 -10.83 6.42 17.44
C THR A 294 -12.25 6.31 16.92
N GLN A 295 -12.80 7.41 16.41
CA GLN A 295 -13.73 7.46 15.27
C GLN A 295 -13.57 8.84 14.63
N LEU A 296 -13.71 8.92 13.31
CA LEU A 296 -13.93 10.18 12.58
C LEU A 296 -15.06 11.01 13.21
N ASP A 297 -15.98 10.33 13.89
CA ASP A 297 -17.02 10.89 14.74
C ASP A 297 -16.53 11.89 15.80
N TRP A 298 -15.27 11.84 16.25
CA TRP A 298 -14.76 12.88 17.14
C TRP A 298 -14.58 14.21 16.42
N ILE A 299 -13.98 14.20 15.22
CA ILE A 299 -13.89 15.38 14.34
C ILE A 299 -15.33 15.86 14.10
N PHE A 300 -16.24 14.95 13.76
CA PHE A 300 -17.67 15.27 13.55
C PHE A 300 -18.39 15.83 14.79
N LYS A 301 -18.00 15.46 16.02
CA LYS A 301 -18.57 16.01 17.26
C LYS A 301 -18.06 17.41 17.59
N HIS A 302 -16.84 17.74 17.18
CA HIS A 302 -16.26 19.07 17.38
C HIS A 302 -16.72 20.06 16.33
N ILE A 303 -17.19 19.58 15.18
CA ILE A 303 -17.82 20.39 14.15
C ILE A 303 -19.21 20.83 14.63
N LYS A 304 -19.32 22.10 15.01
CA LYS A 304 -20.58 22.79 15.35
C LYS A 304 -21.17 23.53 14.16
N ARG A 305 -20.31 24.01 13.26
CA ARG A 305 -20.69 24.77 12.07
C ARG A 305 -19.74 24.43 10.92
N ILE A 306 -20.30 24.35 9.72
CA ILE A 306 -19.53 24.15 8.50
C ILE A 306 -19.62 25.44 7.69
N ASP A 307 -18.47 26.02 7.38
CA ASP A 307 -18.33 27.15 6.48
C ASP A 307 -17.63 26.67 5.20
N LEU A 308 -18.43 26.26 4.22
CA LEU A 308 -17.92 25.79 2.93
C LEU A 308 -17.47 26.92 2.00
N GLY A 309 -17.60 28.19 2.44
CA GLY A 309 -17.38 29.36 1.59
C GLY A 309 -18.29 29.39 0.34
N LYS A 310 -18.08 30.39 -0.53
CA LYS A 310 -18.66 30.42 -1.90
C LYS A 310 -17.84 29.56 -2.88
N SER A 311 -17.23 28.50 -2.40
CA SER A 311 -16.42 27.59 -3.21
C SER A 311 -17.36 26.92 -4.21
N LYS A 312 -17.06 26.98 -5.51
CA LYS A 312 -17.86 26.26 -6.51
C LYS A 312 -17.92 24.79 -6.10
N LYS A 313 -19.07 24.13 -6.27
CA LYS A 313 -19.30 22.71 -5.89
C LYS A 313 -18.21 21.75 -6.39
N GLU A 314 -17.45 22.14 -7.41
CA GLU A 314 -16.37 21.37 -8.05
C GLU A 314 -14.97 21.59 -7.42
N GLU A 315 -14.81 22.57 -6.53
CA GLU A 315 -13.51 22.94 -5.91
C GLU A 315 -13.46 22.72 -4.39
N ILE A 316 -14.43 21.99 -3.82
CA ILE A 316 -14.33 21.56 -2.42
C ILE A 316 -13.20 20.53 -2.34
N GLY A 317 -11.99 21.02 -2.09
CA GLY A 317 -10.85 20.18 -1.75
C GLY A 317 -11.16 19.36 -0.50
N ASN A 318 -10.44 18.27 -0.33
CA ASN A 318 -10.66 17.35 0.78
C ASN A 318 -9.93 17.80 2.06
N CYS A 319 -9.69 19.11 2.21
CA CYS A 319 -8.89 19.71 3.25
C CYS A 319 -9.63 20.89 3.88
N PHE A 320 -9.62 20.92 5.20
CA PHE A 320 -10.39 21.86 6.00
C PHE A 320 -9.56 22.28 7.21
N ASP A 321 -9.80 23.47 7.73
CA ASP A 321 -9.31 23.87 9.04
C ASP A 321 -10.49 23.81 10.03
N LEU A 322 -10.35 22.99 11.07
CA LEU A 322 -11.25 22.91 12.21
C LEU A 322 -10.72 23.80 13.33
N ASP A 323 -11.44 24.87 13.62
CA ASP A 323 -11.22 25.66 14.82
C ASP A 323 -11.80 24.91 16.03
N LEU A 324 -10.92 24.39 16.89
CA LEU A 324 -11.28 23.63 18.08
C LEU A 324 -12.01 24.47 19.14
N LYS A 325 -11.83 25.80 19.12
CA LYS A 325 -12.49 26.73 20.05
C LYS A 325 -13.93 27.01 19.61
N THR A 326 -14.13 27.31 18.33
CA THR A 326 -15.46 27.66 17.80
C THR A 326 -16.24 26.45 17.29
N GLY A 327 -15.55 25.35 16.99
CA GLY A 327 -16.10 24.19 16.30
C GLY A 327 -16.42 24.47 14.82
N THR A 328 -15.81 25.51 14.23
CA THR A 328 -16.04 25.87 12.83
C THR A 328 -15.12 25.08 11.93
N LEU A 329 -15.69 24.34 10.97
CA LEU A 329 -14.98 23.68 9.91
C LEU A 329 -15.01 24.55 8.65
N SER A 330 -13.86 25.08 8.25
CA SER A 330 -13.75 25.95 7.09
C SER A 330 -12.98 25.27 5.96
N THR A 331 -13.43 25.41 4.71
CA THR A 331 -12.68 24.88 3.55
C THR A 331 -11.29 25.50 3.45
N LYS A 332 -10.27 24.66 3.26
CA LYS A 332 -8.90 25.08 3.00
C LYS A 332 -8.51 24.69 1.58
N ILE A 333 -8.30 25.68 0.72
CA ILE A 333 -7.75 25.44 -0.62
C ILE A 333 -6.26 25.19 -0.46
N LEU A 334 -5.85 23.94 -0.71
CA LEU A 334 -4.43 23.61 -0.83
C LEU A 334 -3.94 24.09 -2.20
N ASN A 335 -2.96 24.97 -2.20
CA ASN A 335 -2.25 25.30 -3.44
C ASN A 335 -1.40 24.09 -3.91
N GLU A 336 -0.85 24.14 -5.12
CA GLU A 336 -0.02 23.04 -5.67
C GLU A 336 1.14 22.67 -4.74
N ARG A 337 1.78 23.66 -4.12
CA ARG A 337 2.85 23.50 -3.13
C ARG A 337 2.38 22.95 -1.78
N GLU A 338 1.09 22.89 -1.51
CA GLU A 338 0.54 22.28 -0.30
C GLU A 338 0.00 20.88 -0.57
N ARG A 339 -0.36 20.59 -1.83
CA ARG A 339 -0.60 19.23 -2.32
C ARG A 339 0.70 18.43 -2.41
N LEU A 340 1.77 19.09 -2.84
CA LEU A 340 3.14 18.63 -2.72
C LEU A 340 3.61 18.96 -1.31
N TRP A 341 3.62 18.01 -0.40
CA TRP A 341 4.09 18.29 0.96
C TRP A 341 5.60 18.53 0.95
N GLU A 342 5.98 19.80 0.78
CA GLU A 342 7.31 20.33 1.02
C GLU A 342 7.39 20.74 2.50
N LYS A 343 8.43 20.28 3.20
CA LYS A 343 8.68 20.63 4.60
C LYS A 343 8.63 22.16 4.77
N LYS A 344 7.53 22.67 5.33
CA LYS A 344 7.48 24.07 5.77
C LYS A 344 8.35 24.13 7.03
N LEU A 345 9.53 24.74 6.94
CA LEU A 345 10.30 25.14 8.12
C LEU A 345 9.33 25.83 9.09
N PRO A 346 9.25 25.41 10.36
CA PRO A 346 8.23 25.89 11.27
C PRO A 346 8.45 27.38 11.55
N THR A 347 7.79 28.25 10.79
CA THR A 347 7.61 29.64 11.15
C THR A 347 6.59 29.68 12.27
N GLN A 348 7.10 29.75 13.49
CA GLN A 348 6.48 30.17 14.75
C GLN A 348 4.94 30.31 14.77
N LYS A 349 4.32 29.58 15.71
CA LYS A 349 2.94 29.74 16.22
C LYS A 349 1.82 29.54 15.19
N THR A 350 1.58 28.29 14.80
CA THR A 350 0.18 27.86 14.65
C THR A 350 -0.46 27.97 16.03
N SER A 351 -1.58 28.69 16.15
CA SER A 351 -2.34 28.70 17.40
C SER A 351 -2.74 27.27 17.73
N ASP A 352 -2.63 26.86 19.00
CA ASP A 352 -3.06 25.54 19.51
C ASP A 352 -4.57 25.26 19.34
N GLN A 353 -5.26 26.00 18.47
CA GLN A 353 -6.71 26.03 18.30
C GLN A 353 -7.16 25.67 16.88
N LEU A 354 -6.28 25.66 15.88
CA LEU A 354 -6.64 25.31 14.49
C LEU A 354 -6.04 23.98 14.10
N LEU A 355 -6.92 23.02 13.80
CA LEU A 355 -6.56 21.68 13.35
C LEU A 355 -6.86 21.55 11.85
N THR A 356 -5.85 21.36 11.01
CA THR A 356 -6.11 20.96 9.62
C THR A 356 -6.64 19.53 9.61
N VAL A 357 -7.77 19.28 8.96
CA VAL A 357 -8.39 17.96 8.84
C VAL A 357 -8.66 17.63 7.38
N PHE A 358 -8.50 16.36 7.03
CA PHE A 358 -8.78 15.87 5.69
C PHE A 358 -10.09 15.08 5.67
N LEU A 359 -11.01 15.45 4.80
CA LEU A 359 -12.37 14.92 4.71
C LEU A 359 -12.76 14.76 3.24
N TRP A 360 -13.08 13.54 2.80
CA TRP A 360 -13.72 13.31 1.49
C TRP A 360 -15.11 13.93 1.39
N HIS A 361 -15.55 14.15 0.16
CA HIS A 361 -16.87 14.68 -0.15
C HIS A 361 -18.00 13.91 0.52
N GLU A 362 -17.91 12.58 0.57
CA GLU A 362 -18.90 11.71 1.21
C GLU A 362 -18.99 11.98 2.72
N HIS A 363 -17.87 12.23 3.39
CA HIS A 363 -17.84 12.60 4.81
C HIS A 363 -18.47 13.98 5.03
N ILE A 364 -18.23 14.93 4.12
CA ILE A 364 -18.87 16.24 4.15
C ILE A 364 -20.38 16.11 3.92
N GLN A 365 -20.82 15.26 2.98
CA GLN A 365 -22.24 14.99 2.78
C GLN A 365 -22.89 14.37 4.02
N GLU A 366 -22.24 13.42 4.67
CA GLU A 366 -22.73 12.83 5.93
C GLU A 366 -22.87 13.90 7.03
N LEU A 367 -21.90 14.80 7.12
CA LEU A 367 -21.93 15.94 8.04
C LEU A 367 -23.07 16.93 7.79
N LEU A 368 -23.43 17.14 6.52
CA LEU A 368 -24.48 18.06 6.10
C LEU A 368 -25.89 17.46 6.22
N ARG A 369 -26.01 16.14 6.43
CA ARG A 369 -27.33 15.51 6.60
C ARG A 369 -27.99 16.04 7.88
N PRO A 370 -29.29 16.41 7.84
CA PRO A 370 -30.01 16.79 9.04
C PRO A 370 -29.98 15.62 10.05
N LYS A 371 -29.56 15.91 11.28
CA LYS A 371 -29.59 14.94 12.38
C LYS A 371 -31.05 14.84 12.83
N ASN A 372 -31.70 13.72 12.53
CA ASN A 372 -33.05 13.40 13.03
C ASN A 372 -33.02 13.05 14.52
#